data_AF-A0A432I1R6-F1
#
_entry.id   AF-A0A432I1R6-F1
#
_cell.length_a   1.000
_cell.length_b   1.000
_cell.length_c   1.000
_cell.angle_alpha   90.00
_cell.angle_beta   90.00
_cell.angle_gamma   90.00
#
_symmetry.space_group_name_H-M   'P 1'
#
loop_
_entity.id
_entity.type
_entity.pdbx_description
1 polymer ?
#
loop_
_entity_poly.entity_id
_entity_poly.type
_entity_poly.pdbx_seq_one_letter_code
_entity_poly.pdbx_strand_id
1 'polypeptide(L)'
;MPRGHGVWDRTEVAAKGKFSRNDFSYDKERDLYVCPGGKELKTSGTVHDGTTIKYIAKRSDCRQCPLKPQCTTGRERRVSRDVNQEARDYTQALMETDAYRQSNIDRKQIERLFGEAKSQLSMTRLRLRGLSGARDEFLLTATVQNLKRLVERVAIPPPRAVIA
;
A
#
# COMPACT_ATOMS: atom_id res chain seq x y z
N MET A 1 -1.96 -19.06 -1.47
CA MET A 1 -2.56 -17.88 -2.12
C MET A 1 -1.44 -16.89 -2.37
N PRO A 2 -1.22 -16.41 -3.61
CA PRO A 2 -0.12 -15.50 -3.88
C PRO A 2 -0.34 -14.20 -3.10
N ARG A 3 0.70 -13.80 -2.38
CA ARG A 3 0.77 -12.60 -1.53
C ARG A 3 0.30 -11.39 -2.34
N GLY A 4 -0.56 -10.56 -1.75
CA GLY A 4 -1.08 -9.36 -2.39
C GLY A 4 0.07 -8.49 -2.86
N HIS A 5 0.28 -8.44 -4.17
CA HIS A 5 1.13 -7.44 -4.80
C HIS A 5 0.50 -6.07 -4.54
N GLY A 6 1.08 -5.34 -3.59
CA GLY A 6 0.74 -3.95 -3.33
C GLY A 6 0.87 -3.16 -4.63
N VAL A 7 -0.17 -2.37 -4.93
CA VAL A 7 -0.34 -1.57 -6.17
C VAL A 7 0.67 -0.41 -6.27
N TRP A 8 1.78 -0.44 -5.53
CA TRP A 8 2.58 0.75 -5.22
C TRP A 8 4.07 0.63 -5.53
N ASP A 9 4.49 -0.24 -6.46
CA ASP A 9 5.78 -0.02 -7.11
C ASP A 9 5.84 -0.52 -8.56
N ARG A 10 5.55 0.39 -9.50
CA ARG A 10 5.72 0.13 -10.94
C ARG A 10 7.20 0.06 -11.35
N THR A 11 8.16 0.25 -10.43
CA THR A 11 9.60 0.14 -10.74
C THR A 11 10.19 -1.26 -10.59
N GLU A 12 9.40 -2.24 -10.12
CA GLU A 12 9.85 -3.64 -10.00
C GLU A 12 9.92 -4.38 -11.34
N VAL A 13 9.15 -3.97 -12.35
CA VAL A 13 9.09 -4.70 -13.63
C VAL A 13 10.19 -4.23 -14.58
N ALA A 14 11.40 -4.73 -14.37
CA ALA A 14 12.42 -4.68 -15.41
C ALA A 14 12.04 -5.63 -16.57
N ALA A 15 12.25 -5.19 -17.81
CA ALA A 15 12.18 -6.10 -18.96
C ALA A 15 13.14 -7.29 -18.71
N LYS A 16 12.69 -8.52 -18.99
CA LYS A 16 13.44 -9.76 -18.71
C LYS A 16 14.93 -9.61 -19.04
N GLY A 17 15.79 -9.72 -18.02
CA GLY A 17 17.26 -9.66 -18.14
C GLY A 17 17.89 -8.28 -17.98
N LYS A 18 17.15 -7.23 -17.61
CA LYS A 18 17.69 -5.91 -17.28
C LYS A 18 17.69 -5.63 -15.78
N PHE A 19 18.62 -4.79 -15.32
CA PHE A 19 18.60 -4.29 -13.94
C PHE A 19 17.36 -3.44 -13.68
N SER A 20 16.68 -3.78 -12.60
CA SER A 20 15.55 -3.07 -11.99
C SER A 20 16.04 -1.93 -11.09
N ARG A 21 15.13 -1.26 -10.37
CA ARG A 21 15.52 -0.30 -9.33
C ARG A 21 16.12 -1.00 -8.11
N ASN A 22 15.68 -2.21 -7.79
CA ASN A 22 16.09 -2.96 -6.59
C ASN A 22 17.57 -3.40 -6.66
N ASP A 23 18.13 -3.45 -7.87
CA ASP A 23 19.57 -3.71 -8.06
C ASP A 23 20.45 -2.49 -7.71
N PHE A 24 19.86 -1.34 -7.40
CA PHE A 24 20.56 -0.11 -7.02
C PHE A 24 20.38 0.13 -5.52
N SER A 25 21.50 0.26 -4.80
CA SER A 25 21.48 0.57 -3.38
C SER A 25 21.31 2.07 -3.17
N TYR A 26 20.36 2.48 -2.33
CA TYR A 26 20.22 3.88 -1.91
C TYR A 26 21.06 4.15 -0.67
N ASP A 27 21.90 5.18 -0.73
CA ASP A 27 22.66 5.71 0.40
C ASP A 27 21.95 6.96 0.92
N LYS A 28 21.37 6.85 2.11
CA LYS A 28 20.58 7.93 2.73
C LYS A 28 21.45 9.07 3.24
N GLU A 29 22.67 8.79 3.71
CA GLU A 29 23.56 9.81 4.28
C GLU A 29 24.08 10.74 3.19
N ARG A 30 24.40 10.18 2.02
CA ARG A 30 24.95 10.92 0.87
C ARG A 30 23.91 11.32 -0.16
N ASP A 31 22.65 10.96 0.05
CA ASP A 31 21.52 11.11 -0.87
C ASP A 31 21.90 10.74 -2.32
N LEU A 32 22.28 9.48 -2.52
CA LEU A 32 22.67 8.96 -3.83
C LEU A 32 22.28 7.50 -4.02
N TYR A 33 22.25 7.05 -5.26
CA TYR A 33 22.17 5.63 -5.58
C TYR A 33 23.51 5.09 -6.03
N VAL A 34 23.80 3.82 -5.70
CA VAL A 34 24.96 3.08 -6.18
C VAL A 34 24.48 1.96 -7.09
N CYS A 35 25.03 1.90 -8.31
CA CYS A 35 24.68 0.85 -9.26
C CYS A 35 25.45 -0.46 -9.01
N PRO A 36 25.03 -1.59 -9.61
CA PRO A 36 25.77 -2.87 -9.52
C PRO A 36 27.23 -2.79 -9.97
N GLY A 37 27.57 -1.82 -10.83
CA GLY A 37 28.95 -1.54 -11.26
C GLY A 37 29.74 -0.63 -10.32
N GLY A 38 29.22 -0.34 -9.12
CA GLY A 38 29.88 0.50 -8.10
C GLY A 38 29.90 2.00 -8.40
N LYS A 39 29.14 2.48 -9.38
CA LYS A 39 29.11 3.90 -9.77
C LYS A 39 27.94 4.63 -9.13
N GLU A 40 28.18 5.90 -8.79
CA GLU A 40 27.20 6.76 -8.13
C GLU A 40 26.24 7.42 -9.13
N LEU A 41 24.98 7.52 -8.72
CA LEU A 41 23.92 8.27 -9.37
C LEU A 41 23.51 9.39 -8.43
N LYS A 42 23.65 10.63 -8.89
CA LYS A 42 23.35 11.84 -8.09
C LYS A 42 22.08 12.49 -8.56
N THR A 43 21.44 13.26 -7.68
CA THR A 43 20.28 14.07 -8.02
C THR A 43 20.62 15.57 -8.01
N SER A 44 19.85 16.35 -8.75
CA SER A 44 19.82 17.81 -8.63
C SER A 44 18.87 18.29 -7.52
N GLY A 45 18.15 17.36 -6.85
CA GLY A 45 17.10 17.68 -5.87
C GLY A 45 15.81 18.19 -6.50
N THR A 46 15.72 18.23 -7.84
CA THR A 46 14.53 18.73 -8.53
C THR A 46 13.40 17.70 -8.44
N VAL A 47 12.26 18.13 -7.89
CA VAL A 47 11.04 17.34 -7.85
C VAL A 47 10.27 17.51 -9.16
N HIS A 48 10.07 16.41 -9.86
CA HIS A 48 9.25 16.32 -11.06
C HIS A 48 7.86 15.77 -10.71
N ASP A 49 6.83 16.26 -11.41
CA ASP A 49 5.45 15.76 -11.30
C ASP A 49 4.94 15.72 -9.84
N GLY A 50 5.40 16.67 -9.02
CA GLY A 50 5.04 16.85 -7.61
C GLY A 50 5.62 15.84 -6.62
N THR A 51 6.17 14.72 -7.09
CA THR A 51 6.53 13.59 -6.20
C THR A 51 7.81 12.86 -6.57
N THR A 52 8.39 13.09 -7.75
CA THR A 52 9.47 12.25 -8.29
C THR A 52 10.81 12.97 -8.34
N ILE A 53 11.80 12.46 -7.63
CA ILE A 53 13.21 12.88 -7.72
C ILE A 53 13.95 11.91 -8.65
N LYS A 54 14.78 12.46 -9.56
CA LYS A 54 15.59 11.67 -10.49
C LYS A 54 17.05 11.63 -10.05
N TYR A 55 17.61 10.43 -10.01
CA TYR A 55 19.02 10.17 -9.79
C TYR A 55 19.64 9.70 -11.11
N ILE A 56 20.72 10.34 -11.52
CA ILE A 56 21.30 10.19 -12.86
C ILE A 56 22.76 9.78 -12.73
N ALA A 57 23.13 8.72 -13.45
CA ALA A 57 24.52 8.29 -13.56
C ALA A 57 25.32 9.25 -14.43
N LYS A 58 26.61 9.46 -14.13
CA LYS A 58 27.48 10.21 -15.03
C LYS A 58 27.62 9.50 -16.38
N ARG A 59 27.51 10.25 -17.48
CA ARG A 59 27.64 9.72 -18.84
C ARG A 59 28.98 9.05 -19.10
N SER A 60 30.07 9.61 -18.56
CA SER A 60 31.42 9.06 -18.68
C SER A 60 31.48 7.64 -18.09
N ASP A 61 30.92 7.45 -16.90
CA ASP A 61 30.88 6.15 -16.22
C ASP A 61 30.04 5.14 -17.00
N CYS A 62 28.89 5.54 -17.56
CA CYS A 62 28.06 4.65 -18.37
C CYS A 62 28.63 4.35 -19.76
N ARG A 63 29.49 5.21 -20.33
CA ARG A 63 30.00 5.05 -21.70
C ARG A 63 30.93 3.84 -21.83
N GLN A 64 31.75 3.60 -20.81
CA GLN A 64 32.75 2.52 -20.79
C GLN A 64 32.31 1.34 -19.90
N CYS A 65 31.07 1.33 -19.43
CA CYS A 65 30.59 0.31 -18.50
C CYS A 65 30.26 -1.01 -19.23
N PRO A 66 30.87 -2.15 -18.85
CA PRO A 66 30.58 -3.45 -19.47
C PRO A 66 29.15 -3.93 -19.18
N LEU A 67 28.56 -3.49 -18.07
CA LEU A 67 27.21 -3.83 -17.65
C LEU A 67 26.12 -2.99 -18.35
N LYS A 68 26.48 -2.03 -19.21
CA LYS A 68 25.53 -1.14 -19.88
C LYS A 68 24.41 -1.87 -20.64
N PRO A 69 24.68 -2.94 -21.42
CA PRO A 69 23.63 -3.65 -22.16
C PRO A 69 22.51 -4.21 -21.26
N GLN A 70 22.85 -4.61 -20.03
CA GLN A 70 21.92 -5.11 -19.02
C GLN A 70 21.34 -3.97 -18.16
N CYS A 71 21.98 -2.80 -18.12
CA CYS A 71 21.58 -1.69 -17.26
C CYS A 71 20.62 -0.70 -17.91
N THR A 72 20.90 -0.23 -19.14
CA THR A 72 20.07 0.80 -19.79
C THR A 72 20.27 0.80 -21.29
N THR A 73 19.21 1.06 -22.05
CA THR A 73 19.29 1.33 -23.49
C THR A 73 19.64 2.80 -23.80
N GLY A 74 19.59 3.67 -22.79
CA GLY A 74 19.89 5.09 -22.92
C GLY A 74 21.39 5.42 -22.86
N ARG A 75 21.70 6.72 -22.96
CA ARG A 75 23.07 7.24 -22.80
C ARG A 75 23.59 7.04 -21.37
N GLU A 76 22.69 7.14 -20.39
CA GLU A 76 22.95 7.03 -18.96
C GLU A 76 21.78 6.30 -18.29
N ARG A 77 22.00 5.74 -17.10
CA ARG A 77 20.93 5.18 -16.27
C ARG A 77 20.30 6.30 -15.44
N ARG A 78 18.97 6.27 -15.34
CA ARG A 78 18.17 7.15 -14.49
C ARG A 78 17.33 6.30 -13.56
N VAL A 79 17.32 6.64 -12.28
CA VAL A 79 16.50 6.00 -11.25
C VAL A 79 15.58 7.05 -10.67
N SER A 80 14.28 6.78 -10.69
CA SER A 80 13.27 7.65 -10.07
C SER A 80 13.03 7.19 -8.63
N ARG A 81 12.93 8.14 -7.70
CA ARG A 81 12.58 7.93 -6.30
C ARG A 81 11.43 8.86 -5.93
N ASP A 82 10.42 8.35 -5.24
CA ASP A 82 9.33 9.18 -4.71
C ASP A 82 9.85 9.98 -3.49
N VAL A 83 9.42 11.23 -3.32
CA VAL A 83 9.77 12.06 -2.16
C VAL A 83 9.38 11.41 -0.83
N ASN A 84 8.30 10.63 -0.84
CA ASN A 84 7.77 9.88 0.31
C ASN A 84 8.21 8.42 0.28
N GLN A 85 9.24 8.06 -0.51
CA GLN A 85 9.69 6.66 -0.59
C GLN A 85 10.05 6.10 0.78
N GLU A 86 10.68 6.87 1.65
CA GLU A 86 11.03 6.40 3.00
C GLU A 86 9.80 6.01 3.82
N ALA A 87 8.74 6.82 3.77
CA ALA A 87 7.48 6.50 4.43
C ALA A 87 6.86 5.22 3.85
N ARG A 88 6.95 5.03 2.52
CA ARG A 88 6.48 3.81 1.85
C ARG A 88 7.28 2.59 2.30
N ASP A 89 8.61 2.67 2.30
CA ASP A 89 9.52 1.60 2.70
C ASP A 89 9.23 1.20 4.17
N TYR A 90 9.04 2.18 5.06
CA TYR A 90 8.64 1.94 6.44
C TYR A 90 7.28 1.23 6.53
N THR A 91 6.27 1.70 5.79
CA THR A 91 4.97 1.02 5.78
C THR A 91 5.03 -0.39 5.22
N GLN A 92 5.87 -0.64 4.21
CA GLN A 92 6.08 -1.97 3.65
C GLN A 92 6.76 -2.90 4.65
N ALA A 93 7.79 -2.43 5.34
CA ALA A 93 8.43 -3.19 6.42
C ALA A 93 7.43 -3.54 7.54
N LEU A 94 6.57 -2.58 7.93
CA LEU A 94 5.49 -2.85 8.87
C LEU A 94 4.50 -3.89 8.33
N MET A 95 4.18 -3.86 7.03
CA MET A 95 3.24 -4.79 6.40
C MET A 95 3.65 -6.26 6.55
N GLU A 96 4.95 -6.52 6.64
CA GLU A 96 5.51 -7.86 6.78
C GLU A 96 5.41 -8.40 8.22
N THR A 97 5.14 -7.54 9.20
CA THR A 97 5.04 -7.93 10.61
C THR A 97 3.73 -8.66 10.94
N ASP A 98 3.78 -9.55 11.93
CA ASP A 98 2.59 -10.24 12.44
C ASP A 98 1.61 -9.27 13.11
N ALA A 99 2.11 -8.24 13.80
CA ALA A 99 1.29 -7.21 14.41
C ALA A 99 0.44 -6.45 13.37
N TYR A 100 1.03 -6.11 12.23
CA TYR A 100 0.30 -5.48 11.13
C TYR A 100 -0.73 -6.44 10.51
N ARG A 101 -0.38 -7.72 10.36
CA ARG A 101 -1.33 -8.74 9.88
C ARG A 101 -2.56 -8.81 10.78
N GLN A 102 -2.36 -8.84 12.10
CA GLN A 102 -3.44 -8.86 13.08
C GLN A 102 -4.28 -7.58 13.01
N SER A 103 -3.63 -6.41 13.03
CA SER A 103 -4.30 -5.10 12.88
C SER A 103 -5.15 -5.03 11.61
N ASN A 104 -4.68 -5.60 10.50
CA ASN A 104 -5.45 -5.68 9.26
C ASN A 104 -6.69 -6.57 9.36
N ILE A 105 -6.62 -7.69 10.08
CA ILE A 105 -7.76 -8.56 10.31
C ILE A 105 -8.80 -7.80 11.15
N ASP A 106 -8.37 -7.14 12.22
CA ASP A 106 -9.25 -6.41 13.12
C ASP A 106 -9.91 -5.22 12.42
N ARG A 107 -9.13 -4.45 11.64
CA ARG A 107 -9.64 -3.35 10.81
C ARG A 107 -10.72 -3.82 9.84
N LYS A 108 -10.53 -4.95 9.16
CA LYS A 108 -11.54 -5.49 8.23
C LYS A 108 -12.86 -5.83 8.92
N GLN A 109 -12.82 -6.31 10.17
CA GLN A 109 -14.03 -6.57 10.94
C GLN A 109 -14.79 -5.26 11.23
N ILE A 110 -14.06 -4.21 11.60
CA ILE A 110 -14.61 -2.87 11.85
C ILE A 110 -15.13 -2.23 10.56
N GLU A 111 -14.40 -2.31 9.46
CA GLU A 111 -14.82 -1.77 8.16
C GLU A 111 -16.09 -2.46 7.66
N ARG A 112 -16.24 -3.76 7.90
CA ARG A 112 -17.49 -4.48 7.59
C ARG A 112 -18.66 -3.92 8.41
N LEU A 113 -18.46 -3.61 9.69
CA LEU A 113 -19.49 -2.96 10.53
C LEU A 113 -19.88 -1.58 9.97
N PHE A 114 -18.91 -0.75 9.62
CA PHE A 114 -19.22 0.55 9.02
C PHE A 114 -19.88 0.42 7.65
N GLY A 115 -19.47 -0.57 6.85
CA GLY A 115 -20.09 -0.86 5.56
C GLY A 115 -21.56 -1.25 5.72
N GLU A 116 -21.88 -2.12 6.69
CA GLU A 116 -23.25 -2.50 7.02
C GLU A 116 -24.07 -1.29 7.53
N ALA A 117 -23.52 -0.49 8.43
CA ALA A 117 -24.18 0.71 8.95
C ALA A 117 -24.60 1.66 7.82
N LYS A 118 -23.70 1.89 6.86
CA LYS A 118 -23.97 2.79 5.72
C LYS A 118 -24.90 2.18 4.69
N SER A 119 -24.69 0.92 4.28
CA SER A 119 -25.39 0.30 3.15
C SER A 119 -26.74 -0.32 3.53
N GLN A 120 -26.87 -0.89 4.73
CA GLN A 120 -28.09 -1.58 5.16
C GLN A 120 -28.91 -0.73 6.13
N LEU A 121 -28.25 -0.01 7.04
CA LEU A 121 -28.92 0.83 8.03
C LEU A 121 -29.03 2.31 7.57
N SER A 122 -28.58 2.61 6.35
CA SER A 122 -28.66 3.95 5.75
C SER A 122 -28.04 5.06 6.61
N MET A 123 -27.04 4.73 7.43
CA MET A 123 -26.30 5.66 8.27
C MET A 123 -25.24 6.42 7.46
N THR A 124 -25.66 7.07 6.37
CA THR A 124 -24.79 7.89 5.51
C THR A 124 -24.73 9.34 5.95
N ARG A 125 -25.72 9.78 6.73
CA ARG A 125 -25.80 11.10 7.37
C ARG A 125 -26.42 10.96 8.75
N LEU A 126 -26.01 11.83 9.66
CA LEU A 126 -26.67 11.98 10.96
C LEU A 126 -27.93 12.82 10.81
N ARG A 127 -29.01 12.40 11.44
CA ARG A 127 -30.30 13.10 11.44
C ARG A 127 -30.40 14.10 12.58
N LEU A 128 -29.81 13.78 13.72
CA LEU A 128 -29.77 14.60 14.92
C LEU A 128 -28.58 15.55 14.86
N ARG A 129 -28.71 16.69 15.55
CA ARG A 129 -27.67 17.72 15.62
C ARG A 129 -26.88 17.62 16.91
N GLY A 130 -25.60 17.99 16.85
CA GLY A 130 -24.70 17.99 18.01
C GLY A 130 -24.12 16.62 18.34
N LEU A 131 -23.14 16.61 19.24
CA LEU A 131 -22.40 15.40 19.63
C LEU A 131 -23.28 14.38 20.36
N SER A 132 -24.26 14.85 21.14
CA SER A 132 -25.23 13.98 21.81
C SER A 132 -26.10 13.22 20.79
N GLY A 133 -26.69 13.93 19.84
CA GLY A 133 -27.48 13.33 18.77
C GLY A 133 -26.68 12.33 17.92
N ALA A 134 -25.44 12.70 17.57
CA ALA A 134 -24.53 11.79 16.88
C ALA A 134 -24.30 10.50 17.68
N ARG A 135 -24.01 10.62 18.98
CA ARG A 135 -23.78 9.49 19.88
C ARG A 135 -24.99 8.55 19.92
N ASP A 136 -26.20 9.09 20.05
CA ASP A 136 -27.42 8.29 20.11
C ASP A 136 -27.64 7.49 18.81
N GLU A 137 -27.45 8.12 17.66
CA GLU A 137 -27.56 7.45 16.36
C GLU A 137 -26.52 6.32 16.19
N PHE A 138 -25.28 6.53 16.63
CA PHE A 138 -24.26 5.49 16.61
C PHE A 138 -24.59 4.34 17.57
N LEU A 139 -25.06 4.64 18.79
CA LEU A 139 -25.44 3.63 19.77
C LEU A 139 -26.62 2.78 19.29
N LEU A 140 -27.65 3.41 18.72
CA LEU A 140 -28.78 2.69 18.14
C LEU A 140 -28.35 1.79 16.96
N THR A 141 -27.52 2.32 16.07
CA THR A 141 -26.96 1.54 14.95
C THR A 141 -26.17 0.33 15.44
N ALA A 142 -25.27 0.54 16.41
CA ALA A 142 -24.49 -0.53 17.03
C ALA A 142 -25.39 -1.57 17.72
N THR A 143 -26.47 -1.13 18.37
CA THR A 143 -27.45 -2.01 19.01
C THR A 143 -28.11 -2.92 17.97
N VAL A 144 -28.60 -2.35 16.86
CA VAL A 144 -29.20 -3.13 15.76
C VAL A 144 -28.20 -4.14 15.18
N GLN A 145 -26.96 -3.72 14.97
CA GLN A 145 -25.88 -4.58 14.47
C GLN A 145 -25.57 -5.75 15.43
N ASN A 146 -25.57 -5.50 16.74
CA ASN A 146 -25.36 -6.52 17.76
C ASN A 146 -26.54 -7.49 17.82
N LEU A 147 -27.77 -7.00 17.78
CA LEU A 147 -28.98 -7.84 17.76
C LEU A 147 -29.00 -8.77 16.54
N LYS A 148 -28.67 -8.25 15.36
CA LYS A 148 -28.58 -9.07 14.14
C LYS A 148 -27.56 -10.21 14.28
N ARG A 149 -26.36 -9.91 14.80
CA ARG A 149 -25.32 -10.92 15.06
C ARG A 149 -25.71 -11.94 16.13
N LEU A 150 -26.45 -11.50 17.16
CA LEU A 150 -26.98 -12.38 18.18
C LEU A 150 -27.95 -13.39 17.57
N VAL A 151 -28.88 -12.92 16.73
CA VAL A 151 -29.82 -13.77 16.01
C VAL A 151 -29.08 -14.75 15.11
N GLU A 152 -28.08 -14.31 14.33
CA GLU A 152 -27.27 -15.20 13.49
C GLU A 152 -26.54 -16.30 14.28
N ARG A 153 -26.18 -16.05 15.54
CA ARG A 153 -25.46 -17.02 16.40
C ARG A 153 -26.38 -17.98 17.16
N VAL A 154 -27.56 -17.52 17.54
CA VAL A 154 -28.46 -18.25 18.45
C VAL A 154 -29.64 -18.88 17.71
N ALA A 155 -30.01 -18.38 16.53
CA ALA A 155 -31.14 -18.91 15.78
C ALA A 155 -30.84 -20.34 15.30
N ILE A 156 -31.66 -21.27 15.77
CA ILE A 156 -31.72 -22.63 15.23
C ILE A 156 -32.52 -22.53 13.92
N PRO A 157 -31.96 -22.91 12.76
CA PRO A 157 -32.72 -22.90 11.53
C PRO A 157 -33.92 -23.84 11.65
N PRO A 158 -35.07 -23.51 11.05
CA PRO A 158 -36.20 -24.43 11.04
C PRO A 158 -35.77 -25.78 10.44
N PRO A 159 -36.36 -26.91 10.90
CA PRO A 159 -36.06 -28.21 10.33
C PRO A 159 -36.25 -28.13 8.81
N ARG A 160 -35.25 -28.59 8.05
CA ARG A 160 -35.40 -28.68 6.59
C ARG A 160 -36.57 -29.60 6.31
N ALA A 161 -37.57 -29.10 5.58
CA ALA A 161 -38.67 -29.93 5.10
C ALA A 161 -38.05 -31.08 4.29
N VAL A 162 -38.20 -32.30 4.79
CA VAL A 162 -37.89 -33.51 4.02
C VAL A 162 -39.02 -33.62 3.02
N ILE A 163 -38.75 -33.21 1.78
CA ILE A 163 -39.68 -33.45 0.66
C ILE A 163 -39.63 -34.96 0.43
N ALA A 164 -40.76 -35.63 0.69
CA ALA A 164 -40.97 -37.05 0.40
C ALA A 164 -41.29 -37.28 -1.08
#